data_AF-A0A3B1DDL9-F1
#
_entry.id   AF-A0A3B1DDL9-F1
#
_cell.length_a   1.000
_cell.length_b   1.000
_cell.length_c   1.000
_cell.angle_alpha   90.00
_cell.angle_beta   90.00
_cell.angle_gamma   90.00
#
_symmetry.space_group_name_H-M   'P 1'
#
loop_
_entity.id
_entity.type
_entity.pdbx_description
1 polymer ?
#
loop_
_entity_poly.entity_id
_entity_poly.type
_entity_poly.pdbx_seq_one_letter_code
_entity_poly.pdbx_strand_id
1 'polypeptide(L)'
;TEEWGGDLLNRPAEALRGIQRNKLYWYFENGDYVVMDASHWIFEGTGVQNGETFGTTMAIAEQDTITEHSPAQMDILLYGYRDVVKPGRTPPDDVTAAEMYAVYYADTPEYGYPDGNGGMIFSAGTITGWVRNLYQHSDSPKVERATRNILDRMLATPPPVHNGEPMEEYCVPCYADLNADGMVDTLDFLVFFNAWGASDTLADWNNDGNIDTQDFLAFLGSWAAGC
;
A
#
# COMPACT_ATOMS: atom_id res chain seq x y z
N THR A 1 -10.63 -9.69 -23.27
CA THR A 1 -9.88 -9.69 -22.01
C THR A 1 -10.90 -9.92 -20.92
N GLU A 2 -10.73 -10.99 -20.14
CA GLU A 2 -11.61 -11.25 -19.00
C GLU A 2 -11.27 -10.26 -17.88
N GLU A 3 -12.27 -9.57 -17.33
CA GLU A 3 -12.10 -8.69 -16.16
C GLU A 3 -12.37 -9.50 -14.88
N TRP A 4 -11.57 -9.27 -13.83
CA TRP A 4 -11.63 -10.03 -12.58
C TRP A 4 -12.99 -9.95 -11.88
N GLY A 5 -13.62 -8.77 -11.93
CA GLY A 5 -14.99 -8.53 -11.44
C GLY A 5 -16.11 -8.81 -12.44
N GLY A 6 -15.79 -9.25 -13.66
CA GLY A 6 -16.81 -9.57 -14.68
C GLY A 6 -17.51 -10.89 -14.40
N ASP A 7 -18.67 -11.11 -15.05
CA ASP A 7 -19.58 -12.26 -14.82
C ASP A 7 -18.90 -13.62 -14.77
N LEU A 8 -17.82 -13.82 -15.53
CA LEU A 8 -17.10 -15.09 -15.60
C LEU A 8 -16.37 -15.44 -14.30
N LEU A 9 -15.73 -14.44 -13.68
CA LEU A 9 -14.92 -14.64 -12.48
C LEU A 9 -15.69 -14.21 -11.23
N ASN A 10 -16.52 -13.18 -11.32
CA ASN A 10 -17.33 -12.61 -10.24
C ASN A 10 -16.50 -12.38 -8.96
N ARG A 11 -15.29 -11.84 -9.14
CA ARG A 11 -14.38 -11.47 -8.04
C ARG A 11 -14.13 -9.96 -8.15
N PRO A 12 -15.04 -9.10 -7.65
CA PRO A 12 -14.81 -7.66 -7.62
C PRO A 12 -13.55 -7.37 -6.79
N ALA A 13 -12.66 -6.52 -7.32
CA ALA A 13 -11.38 -6.23 -6.65
C ALA A 13 -11.59 -5.44 -5.35
N GLU A 14 -12.59 -4.57 -5.33
CA GLU A 14 -13.02 -3.78 -4.19
C GLU A 14 -13.48 -4.63 -3.00
N ALA A 15 -13.95 -5.86 -3.22
CA ALA A 15 -14.26 -6.78 -2.11
C ALA A 15 -13.00 -7.21 -1.35
N LEU A 16 -11.81 -7.09 -1.95
CA LEU A 16 -10.54 -7.40 -1.29
C LEU A 16 -9.74 -6.18 -0.86
N ARG A 17 -9.83 -5.06 -1.59
CA ARG A 17 -8.99 -3.87 -1.37
C ARG A 17 -9.77 -2.60 -1.02
N GLY A 18 -11.09 -2.70 -0.87
CA GLY A 18 -12.00 -1.61 -0.53
C GLY A 18 -12.48 -0.77 -1.71
N ILE A 19 -11.67 -0.62 -2.76
CA ILE A 19 -11.94 0.31 -3.86
C ILE A 19 -11.58 -0.32 -5.22
N GLN A 20 -12.28 0.09 -6.28
CA GLN A 20 -12.10 -0.40 -7.64
C GLN A 20 -11.81 0.72 -8.63
N ARG A 21 -11.00 0.38 -9.64
CA ARG A 21 -10.68 1.24 -10.78
C ARG A 21 -11.90 2.01 -11.30
N ASN A 22 -11.84 3.31 -11.13
CA ASN A 22 -12.70 4.28 -11.78
C ASN A 22 -12.14 4.61 -13.19
N LYS A 23 -12.90 4.29 -14.24
CA LYS A 23 -12.49 4.52 -15.65
C LYS A 23 -12.64 6.00 -16.08
N LEU A 24 -13.06 6.90 -15.20
CA LEU A 24 -13.34 8.32 -15.52
C LEU A 24 -12.10 9.22 -15.56
N TYR A 25 -10.92 8.73 -15.18
CA TYR A 25 -9.68 9.51 -15.24
C TYR A 25 -9.33 10.05 -16.63
N TRP A 26 -9.89 9.47 -17.70
CA TRP A 26 -9.74 9.95 -19.08
C TRP A 26 -10.41 11.29 -19.35
N TYR A 27 -11.46 11.64 -18.58
CA TYR A 27 -12.29 12.80 -18.84
C TYR A 27 -11.93 14.02 -18.03
N PHE A 28 -11.56 13.85 -16.76
CA PHE A 28 -11.34 14.97 -15.84
C PHE A 28 -9.86 15.30 -15.63
N GLU A 29 -9.51 16.55 -15.33
CA GLU A 29 -8.16 17.03 -15.01
C GLU A 29 -7.68 16.52 -13.65
N ASN A 30 -6.37 16.41 -13.45
CA ASN A 30 -5.80 15.91 -12.19
C ASN A 30 -6.16 16.83 -11.03
N GLY A 31 -6.24 16.26 -9.83
CA GLY A 31 -6.54 17.01 -8.62
C GLY A 31 -5.71 16.55 -7.43
N ASP A 32 -6.20 16.90 -6.25
CA ASP A 32 -5.61 16.51 -4.98
C ASP A 32 -6.61 15.73 -4.13
N TYR A 33 -6.09 15.08 -3.09
CA TYR A 33 -6.90 14.56 -2.01
C TYR A 33 -7.17 15.65 -0.98
N VAL A 34 -8.35 15.62 -0.36
CA VAL A 34 -8.63 16.33 0.88
C VAL A 34 -8.72 15.34 2.05
N VAL A 35 -8.23 15.75 3.21
CA VAL A 35 -8.27 14.94 4.44
C VAL A 35 -9.70 14.89 4.99
N MET A 36 -10.23 13.69 5.18
CA MET A 36 -11.57 13.47 5.70
C MET A 36 -11.58 13.17 7.20
N ASP A 37 -10.60 12.40 7.67
CA ASP A 37 -10.42 12.08 9.09
C ASP A 37 -8.95 12.19 9.52
N ALA A 38 -8.53 13.41 9.86
CA ALA A 38 -7.23 13.74 10.41
C ALA A 38 -6.98 13.15 11.82
N SER A 39 -8.02 12.66 12.50
CA SER A 39 -7.88 12.03 13.82
C SER A 39 -7.45 10.56 13.73
N HIS A 40 -7.56 9.97 12.54
CA HIS A 40 -7.11 8.61 12.28
C HIS A 40 -5.61 8.47 12.54
N TRP A 41 -5.20 7.34 13.15
CA TRP A 41 -3.81 7.09 13.56
C TRP A 41 -2.81 7.15 12.40
N ILE A 42 -3.26 6.90 11.17
CA ILE A 42 -2.45 7.06 9.95
C ILE A 42 -1.90 8.48 9.84
N PHE A 43 -2.61 9.49 10.33
CA PHE A 43 -2.18 10.89 10.25
C PHE A 43 -1.47 11.41 11.49
N GLU A 44 -1.17 10.56 12.47
CA GLU A 44 -0.45 10.95 13.68
C GLU A 44 0.91 11.60 13.35
N GLY A 45 1.19 12.76 13.95
CA GLY A 45 2.45 13.49 13.73
C GLY A 45 2.61 14.13 12.34
N THR A 46 1.59 14.07 11.47
CA THR A 46 1.61 14.76 10.16
C THR A 46 1.22 16.24 10.27
N GLY A 47 0.46 16.61 11.31
CA GLY A 47 -0.09 17.94 11.52
C GLY A 47 -1.26 18.31 10.60
N VAL A 48 -1.85 17.33 9.92
CA VAL A 48 -2.96 17.55 8.98
C VAL A 48 -4.27 17.91 9.66
N GLN A 49 -5.19 18.53 8.93
CA GLN A 49 -6.52 18.94 9.40
C GLN A 49 -7.61 18.53 8.42
N ASN A 50 -8.81 18.22 8.91
CA ASN A 50 -9.94 17.90 8.03
C ASN A 50 -10.21 19.05 7.04
N GLY A 51 -10.42 18.69 5.78
CA GLY A 51 -10.64 19.62 4.68
C GLY A 51 -9.37 20.23 4.08
N GLU A 52 -8.19 19.99 4.65
CA GLU A 52 -6.95 20.40 4.02
C GLU A 52 -6.57 19.47 2.86
N THR A 53 -5.80 19.99 1.92
CA THR A 53 -5.17 19.20 0.86
C THR A 53 -4.08 18.28 1.42
N PHE A 54 -4.10 17.00 1.03
CA PHE A 54 -3.10 16.00 1.39
C PHE A 54 -2.15 15.69 0.23
N GLY A 55 -0.87 16.00 0.42
CA GLY A 55 0.17 15.85 -0.60
C GLY A 55 0.02 16.85 -1.77
N THR A 56 0.76 16.61 -2.84
CA THR A 56 0.72 17.45 -4.06
C THR A 56 0.43 16.59 -5.28
N THR A 57 -0.64 16.91 -6.00
CA THR A 57 -1.11 16.19 -7.19
C THR A 57 -1.26 14.69 -6.92
N MET A 58 -1.89 14.34 -5.80
CA MET A 58 -2.08 12.94 -5.41
C MET A 58 -3.20 12.25 -6.20
N ALA A 59 -4.19 12.99 -6.70
CA ALA A 59 -5.25 12.44 -7.54
C ALA A 59 -4.82 12.42 -9.01
N ILE A 60 -3.87 11.54 -9.36
CA ILE A 60 -3.32 11.46 -10.73
C ILE A 60 -3.58 10.11 -11.38
N ALA A 61 -3.74 10.17 -12.71
CA ALA A 61 -3.93 9.01 -13.57
C ALA A 61 -5.08 8.10 -13.11
N GLU A 62 -4.88 6.77 -13.06
CA GLU A 62 -5.89 5.82 -12.62
C GLU A 62 -6.24 6.02 -11.15
N GLN A 63 -7.54 6.03 -10.88
CA GLN A 63 -8.14 6.29 -9.57
C GLN A 63 -9.04 5.12 -9.23
N ASP A 64 -9.23 4.90 -7.95
CA ASP A 64 -10.19 3.91 -7.48
C ASP A 64 -11.33 4.59 -6.69
N THR A 65 -12.54 4.08 -6.89
CA THR A 65 -13.76 4.54 -6.23
C THR A 65 -14.36 3.43 -5.37
N ILE A 66 -15.20 3.83 -4.42
CA ILE A 66 -16.08 2.94 -3.68
C ILE A 66 -17.24 2.52 -4.61
N THR A 67 -17.66 1.26 -4.53
CA THR A 67 -18.82 0.72 -5.26
C THR A 67 -19.73 -0.06 -4.31
N GLU A 68 -20.81 -0.65 -4.82
CA GLU A 68 -21.69 -1.54 -4.06
C GLU A 68 -21.02 -2.84 -3.58
N HIS A 69 -19.86 -3.20 -4.15
CA HIS A 69 -19.09 -4.38 -3.76
C HIS A 69 -17.97 -4.08 -2.75
N SER A 70 -17.77 -2.80 -2.41
CA SER A 70 -16.86 -2.40 -1.35
C SER A 70 -17.36 -2.87 0.03
N PRO A 71 -16.48 -3.16 0.99
CA PRO A 71 -16.86 -3.47 2.36
C PRO A 71 -17.75 -2.38 2.96
N ALA A 72 -18.77 -2.80 3.72
CA ALA A 72 -19.75 -1.88 4.30
C ALA A 72 -19.15 -0.96 5.39
N GLN A 73 -18.06 -1.39 6.03
CA GLN A 73 -17.38 -0.66 7.10
C GLN A 73 -15.94 -0.37 6.66
N MET A 74 -15.70 0.88 6.27
CA MET A 74 -14.38 1.40 5.95
C MET A 74 -14.25 2.82 6.48
N ASP A 75 -13.06 3.14 6.95
CA ASP A 75 -12.66 4.51 7.23
C ASP A 75 -12.30 5.19 5.91
N ILE A 76 -13.02 6.27 5.59
CA ILE A 76 -12.69 7.15 4.47
C ILE A 76 -11.67 8.17 4.98
N LEU A 77 -10.42 8.00 4.58
CA LEU A 77 -9.30 8.80 5.06
C LEU A 77 -9.13 10.06 4.22
N LEU A 78 -9.17 9.90 2.90
CA LEU A 78 -8.98 10.95 1.93
C LEU A 78 -10.04 10.88 0.84
N TYR A 79 -10.50 12.04 0.37
CA TYR A 79 -11.45 12.16 -0.73
C TYR A 79 -10.89 13.04 -1.85
N GLY A 80 -11.02 12.60 -3.09
CA GLY A 80 -10.68 13.36 -4.28
C GLY A 80 -11.92 13.59 -5.11
N TYR A 81 -12.13 14.84 -5.55
CA TYR A 81 -13.23 15.23 -6.42
C TYR A 81 -12.69 15.99 -7.63
N ARG A 82 -13.03 15.54 -8.84
CA ARG A 82 -12.55 16.11 -10.11
C ARG A 82 -13.72 16.40 -11.03
N ASP A 83 -14.10 17.66 -11.15
CA ASP A 83 -15.22 18.15 -11.99
C ASP A 83 -14.76 18.97 -13.21
N VAL A 84 -13.46 19.28 -13.30
CA VAL A 84 -12.91 19.98 -14.45
C VAL A 84 -12.64 19.01 -15.60
N VAL A 85 -13.37 19.15 -16.70
CA VAL A 85 -13.21 18.32 -17.90
C VAL A 85 -11.95 18.72 -18.68
N LYS A 86 -11.14 17.73 -19.06
CA LYS A 86 -9.95 17.91 -19.89
C LYS A 86 -10.30 18.53 -21.26
N PRO A 87 -9.45 19.42 -21.80
CA PRO A 87 -9.66 19.96 -23.14
C PRO A 87 -9.86 18.87 -24.20
N GLY A 88 -10.93 19.02 -24.99
CA GLY A 88 -11.27 18.09 -26.08
C GLY A 88 -11.85 16.74 -25.62
N ARG A 89 -12.24 16.60 -24.36
CA ARG A 89 -12.96 15.43 -23.84
C ARG A 89 -14.41 15.78 -23.53
N THR A 90 -15.27 14.78 -23.65
CA THR A 90 -16.70 14.86 -23.29
C THR A 90 -17.02 13.64 -22.43
N PRO A 91 -17.29 13.79 -21.13
CA PRO A 91 -17.79 12.71 -20.29
C PRO A 91 -19.15 12.18 -20.79
N PRO A 92 -19.57 10.98 -20.39
CA PRO A 92 -20.96 10.54 -20.53
C PRO A 92 -21.95 11.53 -19.90
N ASP A 93 -23.16 11.64 -20.45
CA ASP A 93 -24.15 12.68 -20.10
C ASP A 93 -24.55 12.70 -18.61
N ASP A 94 -24.43 11.57 -17.91
CA ASP A 94 -24.76 11.37 -16.51
C ASP A 94 -23.56 11.52 -15.55
N VAL A 95 -22.37 11.78 -16.09
CA VAL A 95 -21.13 11.86 -15.31
C VAL A 95 -20.63 13.30 -15.25
N THR A 96 -20.72 13.90 -14.06
CA THR A 96 -20.32 15.29 -13.81
C THR A 96 -18.97 15.43 -13.12
N ALA A 97 -18.50 14.37 -12.47
CA ALA A 97 -17.20 14.34 -11.80
C ALA A 97 -16.64 12.91 -11.71
N ALA A 98 -15.34 12.82 -11.43
CA ALA A 98 -14.71 11.61 -10.96
C ALA A 98 -14.40 11.72 -9.47
N GLU A 99 -14.86 10.74 -8.71
CA GLU A 99 -14.54 10.59 -7.30
C GLU A 99 -13.43 9.55 -7.09
N MET A 100 -12.67 9.74 -6.02
CA MET A 100 -11.53 8.93 -5.65
C MET A 100 -11.40 8.89 -4.12
N TYR A 101 -10.99 7.76 -3.58
CA TYR A 101 -10.93 7.56 -2.13
C TYR A 101 -9.62 6.89 -1.71
N ALA A 102 -9.02 7.35 -0.61
CA ALA A 102 -8.10 6.53 0.16
C ALA A 102 -8.86 5.98 1.37
N VAL A 103 -8.80 4.66 1.56
CA VAL A 103 -9.58 3.97 2.57
C VAL A 103 -8.69 3.11 3.46
N TYR A 104 -9.17 2.88 4.67
CA TYR A 104 -8.64 1.88 5.58
C TYR A 104 -9.77 1.04 6.14
N TYR A 105 -9.51 -0.24 6.37
CA TYR A 105 -10.37 -1.09 7.19
C TYR A 105 -9.55 -2.24 7.76
N ALA A 106 -10.01 -2.76 8.88
CA ALA A 106 -9.41 -3.90 9.55
C ALA A 106 -10.49 -4.76 10.20
N ASP A 107 -10.13 -6.00 10.51
CA ASP A 107 -10.93 -6.92 11.33
C ASP A 107 -12.39 -7.06 10.86
N THR A 108 -12.61 -7.21 9.55
CA THR A 108 -13.95 -7.40 9.00
C THR A 108 -14.24 -8.90 8.81
N PRO A 109 -15.48 -9.38 9.01
CA PRO A 109 -15.84 -10.77 8.74
C PRO A 109 -15.55 -11.22 7.29
N GLU A 110 -15.52 -10.24 6.38
CA GLU A 110 -15.22 -10.42 4.96
C GLU A 110 -13.72 -10.44 4.65
N TYR A 111 -12.87 -9.94 5.56
CA TYR A 111 -11.43 -9.77 5.37
C TYR A 111 -10.67 -9.85 6.70
N GLY A 112 -9.94 -10.95 6.91
CA GLY A 112 -9.17 -11.19 8.13
C GLY A 112 -8.63 -12.62 8.18
N TYR A 113 -7.98 -12.97 9.28
CA TYR A 113 -7.66 -14.36 9.58
C TYR A 113 -8.96 -15.14 9.84
N PRO A 114 -8.95 -16.49 9.91
CA PRO A 114 -10.17 -17.29 10.10
C PRO A 114 -11.01 -16.95 11.34
N ASP A 115 -10.48 -16.17 12.29
CA ASP A 115 -11.16 -15.64 13.47
C ASP A 115 -11.67 -14.20 13.31
N GLY A 116 -11.49 -13.59 12.14
CA GLY A 116 -11.91 -12.23 11.80
C GLY A 116 -11.01 -11.12 12.35
N ASN A 117 -9.86 -11.45 12.95
CA ASN A 117 -8.95 -10.47 13.58
C ASN A 117 -7.58 -10.46 12.90
N GLY A 118 -6.86 -9.34 12.99
CA GLY A 118 -5.46 -9.17 12.56
C GLY A 118 -5.24 -8.79 11.10
N GLY A 119 -6.30 -8.66 10.30
CA GLY A 119 -6.19 -8.23 8.90
C GLY A 119 -6.36 -6.71 8.77
N MET A 120 -5.44 -6.04 8.06
CA MET A 120 -5.55 -4.61 7.77
C MET A 120 -5.39 -4.35 6.29
N ILE A 121 -6.23 -3.49 5.74
CA ILE A 121 -6.14 -3.00 4.37
C ILE A 121 -6.05 -1.48 4.39
N PHE A 122 -5.03 -0.96 3.73
CA PHE A 122 -4.95 0.43 3.33
C PHE A 122 -4.86 0.50 1.82
N SER A 123 -5.73 1.31 1.20
CA SER A 123 -5.70 1.55 -0.23
C SER A 123 -5.66 3.04 -0.51
N ALA A 124 -4.60 3.48 -1.20
CA ALA A 124 -4.37 4.90 -1.51
C ALA A 124 -5.21 5.43 -2.68
N GLY A 125 -5.90 4.55 -3.42
CA GLY A 125 -6.81 4.92 -4.52
C GLY A 125 -6.18 5.66 -5.69
N THR A 126 -4.86 5.57 -5.85
CA THR A 126 -4.11 6.21 -6.94
C THR A 126 -3.00 5.30 -7.42
N ILE A 127 -2.71 5.31 -8.72
CA ILE A 127 -1.61 4.53 -9.29
C ILE A 127 -0.24 5.06 -8.86
N THR A 128 0.03 6.36 -9.07
CA THR A 128 1.37 6.94 -8.84
C THR A 128 1.36 8.10 -7.86
N GLY A 129 0.20 8.63 -7.47
CA GLY A 129 0.11 9.81 -6.61
C GLY A 129 0.82 9.63 -5.28
N TRP A 130 0.54 8.52 -4.59
CA TRP A 130 1.15 8.22 -3.29
C TRP A 130 2.66 8.03 -3.38
N VAL A 131 3.12 7.11 -4.25
CA VAL A 131 4.55 6.78 -4.41
C VAL A 131 5.36 7.97 -4.95
N ARG A 132 4.79 8.78 -5.85
CA ARG A 132 5.44 10.00 -6.33
C ARG A 132 5.72 10.98 -5.19
N ASN A 133 4.77 11.14 -4.26
CA ASN A 133 4.92 12.00 -3.11
C ASN A 133 5.90 11.45 -2.06
N LEU A 134 6.21 10.14 -2.10
CA LEU A 134 7.34 9.55 -1.37
C LEU A 134 8.68 9.82 -2.05
N TYR A 135 8.74 9.76 -3.38
CA TYR A 135 9.99 10.02 -4.11
C TYR A 135 10.40 11.50 -4.09
N GLN A 136 9.44 12.42 -4.16
CA GLN A 136 9.66 13.88 -4.16
C GLN A 136 9.63 14.44 -2.72
N HIS A 137 10.50 13.93 -1.85
CA HIS A 137 10.52 14.15 -0.38
C HIS A 137 10.32 15.61 0.09
N SER A 138 10.83 16.60 -0.66
CA SER A 138 10.77 18.01 -0.27
C SER A 138 9.35 18.57 -0.19
N ASP A 139 8.40 17.96 -0.90
CA ASP A 139 7.09 18.55 -1.14
C ASP A 139 5.99 17.94 -0.25
N SER A 140 6.23 16.77 0.37
CA SER A 140 5.19 16.00 1.05
C SER A 140 5.66 15.18 2.27
N PRO A 141 6.30 15.78 3.29
CA PRO A 141 6.69 15.06 4.53
C PRO A 141 5.51 14.41 5.25
N LYS A 142 4.28 14.91 5.01
CA LYS A 142 3.02 14.35 5.52
C LYS A 142 2.74 12.95 4.96
N VAL A 143 3.01 12.71 3.68
CA VAL A 143 2.80 11.40 3.03
C VAL A 143 3.80 10.37 3.54
N GLU A 144 5.05 10.79 3.74
CA GLU A 144 6.10 9.95 4.31
C GLU A 144 5.79 9.56 5.76
N ARG A 145 5.38 10.52 6.60
CA ARG A 145 4.96 10.23 7.98
C ARG A 145 3.75 9.29 8.01
N ALA A 146 2.73 9.54 7.18
CA ALA A 146 1.56 8.66 7.13
C ALA A 146 1.91 7.23 6.68
N THR A 147 2.82 7.10 5.70
CA THR A 147 3.32 5.81 5.24
C THR A 147 4.08 5.08 6.36
N ARG A 148 4.92 5.78 7.12
CA ARG A 148 5.60 5.20 8.29
C ARG A 148 4.60 4.71 9.34
N ASN A 149 3.60 5.53 9.69
CA ASN A 149 2.59 5.12 10.65
C ASN A 149 1.89 3.82 10.23
N ILE A 150 1.53 3.69 8.94
CA ILE A 150 0.91 2.47 8.37
C ILE A 150 1.81 1.26 8.56
N LEU A 151 3.08 1.38 8.16
CA LEU A 151 4.04 0.28 8.25
C LEU A 151 4.32 -0.09 9.72
N ASP A 152 4.54 0.89 10.59
CA ASP A 152 4.77 0.68 12.02
C ASP A 152 3.59 -0.06 12.66
N ARG A 153 2.36 0.30 12.31
CA ARG A 153 1.18 -0.39 12.82
C ARG A 153 1.07 -1.81 12.27
N MET A 154 1.28 -2.00 10.97
CA MET A 154 1.22 -3.32 10.34
C MET A 154 2.24 -4.29 10.95
N LEU A 155 3.45 -3.81 11.25
CA LEU A 155 4.50 -4.58 11.91
C LEU A 155 4.20 -4.85 13.40
N ALA A 156 3.51 -3.93 14.08
CA ALA A 156 3.17 -4.07 15.51
C ALA A 156 1.98 -5.02 15.79
N THR A 157 1.19 -5.37 14.77
CA THR A 157 0.03 -6.27 14.90
C THR A 157 0.22 -7.51 14.03
N PRO A 158 1.05 -8.48 14.48
CA PRO A 158 1.32 -9.69 13.73
C PRO A 158 0.06 -10.58 13.61
N PRO A 159 0.04 -11.50 12.62
CA PRO A 159 -1.00 -12.50 12.44
C PRO A 159 -1.42 -13.19 13.75
N PRO A 160 -2.71 -13.48 13.97
CA PRO A 160 -3.13 -14.41 15.02
C PRO A 160 -2.46 -15.77 14.83
N VAL A 161 -1.95 -16.32 15.92
CA VAL A 161 -1.36 -17.66 15.98
C VAL A 161 -2.43 -18.74 15.81
N HIS A 162 -2.27 -19.58 14.79
CA HIS A 162 -3.20 -20.67 14.49
C HIS A 162 -3.15 -21.75 15.59
N ASN A 163 -4.28 -21.97 16.28
CA ASN A 163 -4.52 -22.99 17.32
C ASN A 163 -3.89 -22.78 18.71
N GLY A 164 -3.58 -21.55 19.12
CA GLY A 164 -3.22 -21.25 20.52
C GLY A 164 -1.87 -21.81 20.98
N GLU A 165 -1.13 -22.45 20.10
CA GLU A 165 0.30 -22.66 20.22
C GLU A 165 0.96 -21.39 19.66
N PRO A 166 1.94 -20.75 20.36
CA PRO A 166 2.92 -19.97 19.64
C PRO A 166 3.44 -20.89 18.54
N MET A 167 3.54 -20.42 17.29
CA MET A 167 4.43 -21.06 16.34
C MET A 167 5.74 -21.25 17.09
N GLU A 168 6.12 -22.50 17.41
CA GLU A 168 7.34 -22.76 18.18
C GLU A 168 8.42 -21.90 17.56
N GLU A 169 9.03 -21.05 18.39
CA GLU A 169 10.25 -20.33 18.08
C GLU A 169 11.36 -21.38 17.92
N TYR A 170 11.29 -22.13 16.83
CA TYR A 170 12.48 -22.36 16.07
C TYR A 170 12.98 -20.96 15.72
N CYS A 171 14.06 -20.54 16.35
CA CYS A 171 14.97 -19.60 15.72
C CYS A 171 15.49 -20.30 14.46
N VAL A 172 14.65 -20.35 13.42
CA VAL A 172 15.11 -20.53 12.05
C VAL A 172 16.08 -19.36 11.87
N PRO A 173 17.36 -19.59 11.50
CA PRO A 173 18.27 -18.50 11.24
C PRO A 173 17.57 -17.53 10.30
N CYS A 174 17.36 -16.32 10.77
CA CYS A 174 16.76 -15.29 9.95
C CYS A 174 17.80 -14.92 8.91
N TYR A 175 17.73 -15.56 7.74
CA TYR A 175 18.77 -15.43 6.72
C TYR A 175 18.98 -13.98 6.31
N ALA A 176 17.94 -13.14 6.40
CA ALA A 176 17.99 -11.73 6.06
C ALA A 176 18.56 -10.81 7.18
N ASP A 177 18.77 -11.31 8.41
CA ASP A 177 19.52 -10.60 9.47
C ASP A 177 21.02 -10.85 9.25
N LEU A 178 21.62 -9.98 8.44
CA LEU A 178 23.00 -10.10 7.98
C LEU A 178 24.01 -9.48 8.94
N ASN A 179 23.57 -8.57 9.81
CA ASN A 179 24.42 -7.98 10.83
C ASN A 179 24.36 -8.74 12.18
N ALA A 180 23.45 -9.71 12.29
CA ALA A 180 23.20 -10.56 13.45
C ALA A 180 22.79 -9.78 14.72
N ASP A 181 22.07 -8.67 14.55
CA ASP A 181 21.57 -7.86 15.66
C ASP A 181 20.17 -8.28 16.15
N GLY A 182 19.57 -9.28 15.50
CA GLY A 182 18.28 -9.84 15.84
C GLY A 182 17.10 -9.12 15.19
N MET A 183 17.34 -8.15 14.30
CA MET A 183 16.33 -7.43 13.55
C MET A 183 16.64 -7.53 12.05
N VAL A 184 15.60 -7.52 11.20
CA VAL A 184 15.76 -7.33 9.75
C VAL A 184 15.37 -5.90 9.43
N ASP A 185 16.35 -5.05 9.18
CA ASP A 185 16.12 -3.64 8.89
C ASP A 185 17.02 -3.10 7.77
N THR A 186 17.09 -1.78 7.63
CA THR A 186 17.90 -1.13 6.60
C THR A 186 19.40 -1.39 6.71
N LEU A 187 19.89 -1.76 7.89
CA LEU A 187 21.29 -2.11 8.12
C LEU A 187 21.63 -3.43 7.43
N ASP A 188 20.74 -4.42 7.43
CA ASP A 188 20.95 -5.68 6.69
C ASP A 188 20.93 -5.47 5.19
N PHE A 189 20.03 -4.61 4.72
CA PHE A 189 20.02 -4.19 3.33
C PHE A 189 21.35 -3.55 2.93
N LEU A 190 21.95 -2.73 3.80
CA LEU A 190 23.27 -2.14 3.56
C LEU A 190 24.39 -3.20 3.57
N VAL A 191 24.30 -4.23 4.41
CA VAL A 191 25.26 -5.36 4.38
C VAL A 191 25.16 -6.09 3.04
N PHE A 192 23.96 -6.46 2.59
CA PHE A 192 23.74 -7.11 1.29
C PHE A 192 24.19 -6.24 0.12
N PHE A 193 23.81 -4.95 0.11
CA PHE A 193 24.14 -4.03 -0.99
C PHE A 193 25.66 -3.84 -1.15
N ASN A 194 26.40 -3.75 -0.03
CA ASN A 194 27.86 -3.69 -0.07
C ASN A 194 28.47 -5.00 -0.58
N ALA A 195 27.95 -6.15 -0.14
CA ALA A 195 28.39 -7.47 -0.60
C ALA A 195 28.21 -7.65 -2.11
N TRP A 196 27.05 -7.25 -2.64
CA TRP A 196 26.81 -7.27 -4.08
C TRP A 196 27.78 -6.38 -4.83
N GLY A 197 27.93 -5.11 -4.43
CA GLY A 197 28.83 -4.17 -5.09
C GLY A 197 30.29 -4.66 -5.15
N ALA A 198 30.67 -5.53 -4.21
CA ALA A 198 31.98 -6.19 -4.15
C ALA A 198 32.05 -7.56 -4.87
N SER A 199 30.93 -8.06 -5.40
CA SER A 199 30.77 -9.44 -5.89
C SER A 199 31.19 -10.49 -4.84
N ASP A 200 30.87 -10.22 -3.58
CA ASP A 200 31.06 -11.16 -2.47
C ASP A 200 30.03 -12.29 -2.57
N THR A 201 30.45 -13.53 -2.30
CA THR A 201 29.59 -14.72 -2.29
C THR A 201 28.43 -14.62 -1.32
N LEU A 202 28.48 -13.74 -0.33
CA LEU A 202 27.32 -13.41 0.52
C LEU A 202 26.11 -12.91 -0.28
N ALA A 203 26.35 -12.30 -1.45
CA ALA A 203 25.31 -11.79 -2.34
C ALA A 203 24.77 -12.83 -3.34
N ASP A 204 25.28 -14.07 -3.38
CA ASP A 204 24.68 -15.19 -4.13
C ASP A 204 23.51 -15.77 -3.31
N TRP A 205 22.41 -15.01 -3.28
CA TRP A 205 21.28 -15.25 -2.38
C TRP A 205 20.45 -16.46 -2.82
N ASN A 206 20.38 -16.70 -4.13
CA ASN A 206 19.64 -17.84 -4.67
C ASN A 206 20.51 -19.13 -4.77
N ASN A 207 21.81 -19.04 -4.43
CA ASN A 207 22.81 -20.11 -4.49
C ASN A 207 22.95 -20.75 -5.88
N ASP A 208 22.81 -19.95 -6.95
CA ASP A 208 22.97 -20.43 -8.33
C ASP A 208 24.42 -20.31 -8.85
N GLY A 209 25.30 -19.71 -8.07
CA GLY A 209 26.72 -19.54 -8.39
C GLY A 209 27.04 -18.29 -9.20
N ASN A 210 26.04 -17.45 -9.52
CA ASN A 210 26.20 -16.13 -10.11
C ASN A 210 25.67 -15.07 -9.14
N ILE A 211 26.23 -13.86 -9.20
CA ILE A 211 25.73 -12.70 -8.44
C ILE A 211 25.11 -11.76 -9.46
N ASP A 212 23.79 -11.77 -9.57
CA ASP A 212 23.03 -10.97 -10.52
C ASP A 212 21.73 -10.40 -9.91
N THR A 213 20.89 -9.81 -10.76
CA THR A 213 19.65 -9.18 -10.32
C THR A 213 18.64 -10.12 -9.67
N GLN A 214 18.74 -11.42 -9.91
CA GLN A 214 17.88 -12.43 -9.31
C GLN A 214 18.20 -12.60 -7.83
N ASP A 215 19.44 -12.42 -7.41
CA ASP A 215 19.83 -12.41 -6.00
C ASP A 215 19.23 -11.23 -5.25
N PHE A 216 19.11 -10.06 -5.89
CA PHE A 216 18.37 -8.94 -5.29
C PHE A 216 16.96 -9.30 -4.96
N LEU A 217 16.29 -9.92 -5.93
CA LEU A 217 14.86 -10.16 -5.86
C LEU A 217 14.60 -11.25 -4.83
N ALA A 218 15.51 -12.23 -4.74
CA ALA A 218 15.50 -13.25 -3.71
C ALA A 218 15.78 -12.66 -2.30
N PHE A 219 16.80 -11.80 -2.17
CA PHE A 219 17.10 -11.10 -0.92
C PHE A 219 15.95 -10.19 -0.50
N LEU A 220 15.44 -9.35 -1.41
CA LEU A 220 14.35 -8.43 -1.13
C LEU A 220 13.06 -9.16 -0.74
N GLY A 221 12.80 -10.33 -1.36
CA GLY A 221 11.72 -11.21 -0.95
C GLY A 221 11.89 -11.76 0.46
N SER A 222 13.12 -12.10 0.85
CA SER A 222 13.46 -12.58 2.20
C SER A 222 13.41 -11.45 3.23
N TRP A 223 13.96 -10.29 2.90
CA TRP A 223 14.00 -9.08 3.72
C TRP A 223 12.59 -8.53 3.99
N ALA A 224 11.72 -8.51 2.97
CA ALA A 224 10.32 -8.11 3.13
C ALA A 224 9.48 -9.14 3.90
N ALA A 225 9.88 -10.41 3.90
CA ALA A 225 9.24 -11.45 4.70
C ALA A 225 9.67 -11.39 6.18
N GLY A 226 10.84 -10.82 6.48
CA GLY A 226 11.39 -10.71 7.83
C GLY A 226 11.90 -12.04 8.39
N CYS A 227 11.90 -12.12 9.72
CA CYS A 227 12.01 -13.35 10.51
C CYS A 227 10.59 -13.69 11.03
#